data_AF-A0A959DSF7-F1
#
_entry.id   AF-A0A959DSF7-F1
#
_cell.length_a   1.000
_cell.length_b   1.000
_cell.length_c   1.000
_cell.angle_alpha   90.00
_cell.angle_beta   90.00
_cell.angle_gamma   90.00
#
_symmetry.space_group_name_H-M   'P 1'
#
loop_
_entity.id
_entity.type
_entity.pdbx_description
1 polymer ?
#
loop_
_entity_poly.entity_id
_entity_poly.type
_entity_poly.pdbx_seq_one_letter_code
_entity_poly.pdbx_strand_id
1 'polypeptide(L)'
;MKQFWAISFLFIFLSANTAFGELLKLPVLIQHYMEHEDLQGDISFFDFLKEHYNNPEAHPDIPNHHHDNLPLKTLSAHSTSVVSPIPIFNVVSTTFIESDQTTIPLYQEGNFINNYLSQIWQPPRFG
;
A
#
# COMPACT_ATOMS: atom_id res chain seq x y z
N MET A 1 11.40 13.67 12.23
CA MET A 1 10.64 14.81 11.63
C MET A 1 10.13 14.50 10.23
N LYS A 2 10.98 14.11 9.27
CA LYS A 2 10.56 13.74 7.89
C LYS A 2 9.43 12.68 7.84
N GLN A 3 9.54 11.63 8.66
CA GLN A 3 8.52 10.58 8.76
C GLN A 3 7.18 11.08 9.31
N PHE A 4 7.20 12.01 10.27
CA PHE A 4 5.99 12.59 10.84
C PHE A 4 5.21 13.37 9.76
N TRP A 5 5.89 14.21 8.99
CA TRP A 5 5.28 14.94 7.89
C TRP A 5 4.71 14.01 6.81
N ALA A 6 5.45 12.94 6.45
CA ALA A 6 4.96 11.95 5.50
C ALA A 6 3.67 11.26 5.99
N ILE A 7 3.62 10.85 7.26
CA ILE A 7 2.42 10.25 7.86
C ILE A 7 1.27 11.25 7.91
N SER A 8 1.54 12.51 8.27
CA SER A 8 0.51 13.54 8.36
C SER A 8 -0.10 13.84 6.99
N PHE A 9 0.71 13.95 5.94
CA PHE A 9 0.19 14.14 4.58
C PHE A 9 -0.57 12.92 4.07
N LEU A 10 -0.10 11.70 4.36
CA LEU A 10 -0.83 10.48 4.02
C LEU A 10 -2.19 10.42 4.73
N PHE A 11 -2.24 10.78 6.01
CA PHE A 11 -3.48 10.82 6.79
C PHE A 11 -4.49 11.83 6.22
N ILE A 12 -4.04 13.04 5.90
CA ILE A 12 -4.88 14.07 5.28
C ILE A 12 -5.38 13.58 3.91
N PHE A 13 -4.49 13.02 3.09
CA PHE A 13 -4.84 12.49 1.78
C PHE A 13 -5.90 11.38 1.89
N LEU A 14 -5.71 10.42 2.80
CA LEU A 14 -6.64 9.32 3.01
C LEU A 14 -8.00 9.82 3.52
N SER A 15 -7.98 10.78 4.45
CA SER A 15 -9.20 11.37 5.01
C SER A 15 -9.98 12.16 3.96
N ALA A 16 -9.31 12.88 3.06
CA ALA A 16 -9.96 13.70 2.04
C ALA A 16 -10.47 12.90 0.82
N ASN A 17 -9.83 11.77 0.50
CA ASN A 17 -10.10 11.04 -0.75
C ASN A 17 -10.75 9.67 -0.54
N THR A 18 -10.99 9.25 0.70
CA THR A 18 -11.63 7.95 0.99
C THR A 18 -12.68 8.09 2.07
N ALA A 19 -13.51 7.05 2.24
CA ALA A 19 -14.47 6.96 3.34
C ALA A 19 -13.82 7.02 4.73
N PHE A 20 -12.48 6.95 4.83
CA PHE A 20 -11.77 7.16 6.10
C PHE A 20 -12.05 8.53 6.73
N GLY A 21 -12.30 9.57 5.93
CA GLY A 21 -12.70 10.89 6.44
C GLY A 21 -14.03 10.89 7.19
N GLU A 22 -14.93 9.96 6.88
CA GLU A 22 -16.21 9.84 7.57
C GLU A 22 -16.04 9.41 9.04
N LEU A 23 -14.93 8.74 9.39
CA LEU A 23 -14.62 8.42 10.78
C LEU A 23 -14.44 9.67 11.64
N LEU A 24 -13.99 10.78 11.04
CA LEU A 24 -13.83 12.06 11.74
C LEU A 24 -15.19 12.68 12.12
N LYS A 25 -16.30 12.21 11.53
CA LYS A 25 -17.67 12.63 11.88
C LYS A 25 -18.32 11.77 12.96
N LEU A 26 -17.67 10.69 13.43
CA LEU A 26 -18.20 9.85 14.52
C LEU A 26 -18.53 10.65 15.80
N PRO A 27 -17.75 11.66 16.22
CA PRO A 27 -18.12 12.47 17.38
C PRO A 27 -19.46 13.20 17.20
N VAL A 28 -19.76 13.65 15.98
CA VAL A 28 -21.04 14.33 15.65
C VAL A 28 -22.20 13.34 15.74
N LEU A 29 -22.02 12.10 15.30
CA LEU A 29 -23.02 11.03 15.44
C LEU A 29 -23.34 10.74 16.92
N ILE A 30 -22.31 10.65 17.76
CA ILE A 30 -22.48 10.39 19.20
C ILE A 30 -23.20 11.56 19.87
N GLN A 31 -22.82 12.80 19.54
CA GLN A 31 -23.49 14.00 20.05
C GLN A 31 -24.98 14.02 19.66
N HIS A 32 -25.30 13.71 18.40
CA HIS A 32 -26.69 13.65 17.92
C HIS A 32 -27.49 12.53 18.61
N TYR A 33 -26.86 11.39 18.90
CA TYR A 33 -27.49 10.32 19.69
C TYR A 33 -27.81 10.79 21.12
N MET A 34 -26.89 11.47 21.80
CA MET A 34 -27.13 12.00 23.15
C MET A 34 -28.27 13.01 23.18
N GLU A 35 -28.39 13.85 22.16
CA GLU A 35 -29.52 14.79 22.02
C GLU A 35 -30.87 14.05 21.85
N HIS A 36 -30.89 12.95 21.10
CA HIS A 36 -32.08 12.10 20.97
C HIS A 36 -32.44 11.39 22.29
N GLU A 37 -31.44 10.90 23.02
CA GLU A 37 -31.64 10.27 24.34
C GLU A 37 -32.26 11.28 25.33
N ASP A 38 -31.78 12.52 25.35
CA ASP A 38 -32.28 13.59 26.22
C ASP A 38 -33.69 14.05 25.84
N LEU A 39 -34.03 14.12 24.55
CA LEU A 39 -35.30 14.68 24.06
C LEU A 39 -36.45 13.66 24.00
N GLN A 40 -36.16 12.42 23.62
CA GLN A 40 -37.20 11.41 23.36
C GLN A 40 -37.27 10.34 24.45
N GLY A 41 -36.19 10.17 25.22
CA GLY A 41 -36.09 9.19 26.28
C GLY A 41 -36.00 7.74 25.77
N ASP A 42 -35.15 6.93 26.41
CA ASP A 42 -35.05 5.47 26.28
C ASP A 42 -34.97 4.92 24.84
N ILE A 43 -34.31 5.66 23.94
CA ILE A 43 -33.95 5.19 22.61
C ILE A 43 -32.61 4.45 22.67
N SER A 44 -32.56 3.22 22.15
CA SER A 44 -31.29 2.52 22.03
C SER A 44 -30.45 3.10 20.89
N PHE A 45 -29.13 3.05 21.01
CA PHE A 45 -28.23 3.49 19.94
C PHE A 45 -28.51 2.79 18.60
N PHE A 46 -28.90 1.51 18.62
CA PHE A 46 -29.25 0.78 17.40
C PHE A 46 -30.58 1.24 16.78
N ASP A 47 -31.56 1.61 17.61
CA ASP A 47 -32.82 2.16 17.12
C ASP A 47 -32.59 3.53 16.48
N PHE A 48 -31.78 4.38 17.11
CA PHE A 48 -31.33 5.66 16.54
C PHE A 48 -30.63 5.49 15.18
N LEU A 49 -29.71 4.52 15.06
CA LEU A 49 -29.05 4.21 13.78
C LEU A 49 -30.07 3.74 12.73
N LYS A 50 -31.01 2.88 13.12
CA LYS A 50 -32.04 2.38 12.20
C LYS A 50 -32.93 3.51 11.69
N GLU A 51 -33.32 4.43 12.57
CA GLU A 51 -34.10 5.62 12.23
C GLU A 51 -33.37 6.50 11.20
N HIS A 52 -32.04 6.70 11.36
CA HIS A 52 -31.27 7.62 10.53
C HIS A 52 -30.64 7.01 9.27
N TYR A 53 -30.44 5.69 9.21
CA TYR A 53 -29.76 5.01 8.09
C TYR A 53 -30.64 4.01 7.31
N ASN A 54 -31.78 3.57 7.85
CA ASN A 54 -32.64 2.58 7.17
C ASN A 54 -33.70 3.21 6.27
N ASN A 55 -34.12 4.46 6.54
CA ASN A 55 -35.08 5.15 5.68
C ASN A 55 -34.76 6.64 5.55
N PRO A 56 -34.04 7.04 4.48
CA PRO A 56 -33.64 8.44 4.27
C PRO A 56 -34.81 9.39 4.03
N GLU A 57 -36.00 8.90 3.70
CA GLU A 57 -37.20 9.72 3.44
C GLU A 57 -38.21 9.74 4.61
N ALA A 58 -38.01 8.94 5.66
CA ALA A 58 -38.98 8.83 6.76
C ALA A 58 -38.92 9.96 7.79
N HIS A 59 -37.81 10.71 7.83
CA HIS A 59 -37.70 11.86 8.72
C HIS A 59 -37.79 13.13 7.90
N PRO A 60 -38.96 13.81 7.87
CA PRO A 60 -39.01 15.16 7.36
C PRO A 60 -38.04 16.00 8.19
N ASP A 61 -37.14 16.70 7.51
CA ASP A 61 -36.17 17.61 8.11
C ASP A 61 -36.89 18.50 9.11
N ILE A 62 -36.72 18.21 10.41
CA ILE A 62 -37.22 19.10 11.45
C ILE A 62 -36.34 20.35 11.33
N PRO A 63 -36.92 21.52 11.00
CA PRO A 63 -36.14 22.71 10.77
C PRO A 63 -35.33 23.02 12.04
N ASN A 64 -34.00 23.03 11.90
CA ASN A 64 -32.94 23.23 12.90
C ASN A 64 -32.19 21.99 13.43
N HIS A 65 -32.53 20.77 13.03
CA HIS A 65 -31.69 19.62 13.36
C HIS A 65 -30.78 19.26 12.18
N HIS A 66 -29.46 19.30 12.40
CA HIS A 66 -28.44 19.03 11.38
C HIS A 66 -28.33 17.53 11.06
N HIS A 67 -29.41 16.93 10.56
CA HIS A 67 -29.50 15.50 10.24
C HIS A 67 -28.62 15.09 9.05
N ASP A 68 -28.12 16.05 8.28
CA ASP A 68 -27.35 15.84 7.05
C ASP A 68 -25.86 15.61 7.27
N ASN A 69 -25.35 15.90 8.47
CA ASN A 69 -23.91 15.83 8.79
C ASN A 69 -23.47 14.50 9.41
N LEU A 70 -24.35 13.50 9.42
CA LEU A 70 -24.01 12.18 9.94
C LEU A 70 -23.04 11.46 8.99
N PRO A 71 -22.10 10.67 9.54
CA PRO A 71 -21.16 9.90 8.73
C PRO A 71 -21.91 9.01 7.73
N LEU A 72 -21.39 8.86 6.52
CA LEU A 72 -21.88 7.92 5.50
C LEU A 72 -23.29 8.21 4.93
N LYS A 73 -23.99 9.28 5.33
CA LYS A 73 -25.30 9.65 4.76
C LYS A 73 -25.22 10.14 3.30
N THR A 74 -24.14 10.82 2.94
CA THR A 74 -23.97 11.47 1.63
C THR A 74 -22.89 10.79 0.78
N LEU A 75 -22.67 9.48 0.98
CA LEU A 75 -21.68 8.71 0.21
C LEU A 75 -22.16 8.48 -1.25
N SER A 76 -22.34 9.57 -1.98
CA SER A 76 -22.66 9.61 -3.39
C SER A 76 -21.37 9.38 -4.18
N ALA A 77 -21.29 8.23 -4.86
CA ALA A 77 -20.50 7.90 -6.06
C ALA A 77 -18.99 8.26 -6.15
N HIS A 78 -18.41 8.92 -5.15
CA HIS A 78 -16.99 9.23 -5.02
C HIS A 78 -16.30 8.31 -4.02
N SER A 79 -16.99 7.25 -3.58
CA SER A 79 -16.32 6.05 -3.09
C SER A 79 -15.45 5.56 -4.24
N THR A 80 -14.15 5.78 -4.12
CA THR A 80 -13.14 5.40 -5.09
C THR A 80 -13.50 4.04 -5.68
N SER A 81 -13.89 4.02 -6.97
CA SER A 81 -13.92 2.78 -7.72
C SER A 81 -12.53 2.18 -7.57
N VAL A 82 -12.42 1.14 -6.74
CA VAL A 82 -11.19 0.39 -6.57
C VAL A 82 -11.00 -0.36 -7.87
N VAL A 83 -10.40 0.32 -8.86
CA VAL A 83 -9.86 -0.34 -10.04
C VAL A 83 -8.69 -1.15 -9.52
N SER A 84 -8.93 -2.43 -9.25
CA SER A 84 -7.87 -3.38 -8.99
C SER A 84 -7.18 -3.66 -10.33
N PRO A 85 -5.93 -3.24 -10.55
CA PRO A 85 -5.19 -3.71 -11.71
C PRO A 85 -4.92 -5.19 -11.45
N ILE A 86 -5.62 -6.09 -12.16
CA ILE A 86 -5.28 -7.51 -12.19
C ILE A 86 -3.93 -7.61 -12.90
N PRO A 87 -2.83 -7.96 -12.22
CA PRO A 87 -1.54 -8.09 -12.90
C PRO A 87 -1.60 -9.31 -13.82
N ILE A 88 -1.51 -9.09 -15.12
CA ILE A 88 -1.35 -10.17 -16.10
C ILE A 88 0.11 -10.60 -16.04
N PHE A 89 0.41 -11.63 -15.25
CA PHE A 89 1.73 -12.26 -15.27
C PHE A 89 1.81 -13.20 -16.47
N ASN A 90 2.50 -12.77 -17.54
CA ASN A 90 2.97 -13.69 -18.56
C ASN A 90 4.13 -14.48 -17.96
N VAL A 91 3.86 -15.70 -17.49
CA VAL A 91 4.91 -16.65 -17.12
C VAL A 91 5.61 -17.07 -18.40
N VAL A 92 6.69 -16.37 -18.74
CA VAL A 92 7.62 -16.84 -19.76
C VAL A 92 8.37 -18.01 -19.14
N SER A 93 8.00 -19.22 -19.54
CA SER A 93 8.76 -20.42 -19.21
C SER A 93 10.18 -20.22 -19.70
N THR A 94 11.13 -19.93 -18.81
CA THR A 94 12.54 -19.98 -19.15
C THR A 94 12.88 -21.45 -19.40
N THR A 95 12.92 -21.85 -20.66
CA THR A 95 13.55 -23.10 -21.05
C THR A 95 15.00 -23.01 -20.59
N PHE A 96 15.37 -23.81 -19.60
CA PHE A 96 16.77 -24.04 -19.27
C PHE A 96 17.43 -24.58 -20.54
N ILE A 97 18.25 -23.76 -21.18
CA ILE A 97 19.19 -24.27 -22.18
C ILE A 97 20.15 -25.12 -21.37
N GLU A 98 20.08 -26.44 -21.55
CA GLU A 98 21.12 -27.34 -21.07
C GLU A 98 22.44 -26.80 -21.62
N SER A 99 23.28 -26.29 -20.72
CA SER A 99 24.64 -25.90 -21.05
C SER A 99 25.32 -27.17 -21.52
N ASP A 100 25.50 -27.30 -22.84
CA ASP A 100 26.30 -28.36 -23.42
C ASP A 100 27.65 -28.32 -22.68
N GLN A 101 27.96 -29.39 -21.96
CA GLN A 101 29.16 -29.46 -21.16
C GLN A 101 30.33 -29.49 -22.13
N THR A 102 30.82 -28.31 -22.51
CA THR A 102 32.08 -28.20 -23.20
C THR A 102 33.15 -28.71 -22.24
N THR A 103 33.59 -29.94 -22.49
CA THR A 103 34.70 -30.55 -21.76
C THR A 103 35.90 -29.62 -21.92
N ILE A 104 36.21 -28.87 -20.87
CA ILE A 104 37.41 -28.04 -20.83
C ILE A 104 38.58 -29.01 -20.96
N PRO A 105 39.44 -28.92 -22.00
CA PRO A 105 40.61 -29.78 -22.05
C PRO A 105 41.47 -29.43 -20.83
N LEU A 106 41.66 -30.42 -19.95
CA LEU A 106 42.55 -30.28 -18.81
C LEU A 106 43.92 -29.91 -19.35
N TYR A 107 44.44 -28.74 -18.98
CA TYR A 107 45.78 -28.31 -19.36
C TYR A 107 46.77 -29.33 -18.85
N GLN A 108 47.31 -30.14 -19.76
CA GLN A 108 48.34 -31.09 -19.44
C GLN A 108 49.64 -30.31 -19.44
N GLU A 109 50.15 -29.98 -18.24
CA GLU A 109 51.49 -29.41 -18.08
C GLU A 109 52.49 -30.33 -18.76
N GLY A 110 52.94 -29.93 -19.96
CA GLY A 110 54.06 -30.56 -20.61
C GLY A 110 55.27 -30.37 -19.69
N ASN A 111 55.98 -31.46 -19.39
CA ASN A 111 57.25 -31.42 -18.68
C ASN A 111 58.29 -30.68 -19.55
N PHE A 112 58.25 -29.36 -19.55
CA PHE A 112 59.29 -28.53 -20.14
C PHE A 112 60.38 -28.38 -19.09
N ILE A 113 61.50 -29.08 -19.28
CA ILE A 113 62.73 -28.83 -18.54
C ILE A 113 63.25 -27.45 -18.97
N ASN A 114 62.75 -26.41 -18.30
CA ASN A 114 63.15 -25.03 -18.55
C ASN A 114 64.52 -24.77 -17.92
N ASN A 115 65.59 -25.07 -18.66
CA ASN A 115 66.96 -24.68 -18.32
C ASN A 115 67.21 -23.15 -18.44
N TYR A 116 66.19 -22.39 -18.84
CA TYR A 116 66.22 -20.95 -19.11
C TYR A 116 66.22 -20.06 -17.85
N LEU A 117 65.83 -20.59 -16.68
CA LEU A 117 65.77 -19.79 -15.44
C LEU A 117 67.14 -19.26 -14.98
N SER A 118 68.24 -19.92 -15.37
CA SER A 118 69.59 -19.50 -15.02
C SER A 118 70.09 -18.27 -15.80
N GLN A 119 69.41 -17.88 -16.89
CA GLN A 119 69.83 -16.76 -17.75
C GLN A 119 69.15 -15.42 -17.42
N ILE A 120 68.20 -15.41 -16.49
CA ILE A 120 67.35 -14.24 -16.22
C ILE A 120 68.10 -13.17 -15.40
N TRP A 121 69.16 -13.55 -14.66
CA TRP A 121 69.88 -12.68 -13.73
C TRP A 121 71.34 -12.42 -14.09
N GLN A 122 71.66 -12.14 -15.36
CA GLN A 122 73.01 -11.66 -15.71
C GLN A 122 73.10 -10.14 -15.67
N PRO A 123 74.12 -9.56 -15.02
CA PRO A 123 74.31 -8.11 -15.03
C PRO A 123 74.71 -7.59 -16.42
N PRO A 124 74.49 -6.28 -16.69
CA PRO A 124 74.81 -5.67 -17.99
C PRO A 124 76.29 -5.79 -18.32
N ARG A 125 76.61 -6.21 -19.54
CA ARG A 125 78.00 -6.23 -20.04
C ARG A 125 78.33 -4.86 -20.62
N PHE A 126 79.35 -4.20 -20.09
CA PHE A 126 79.84 -2.94 -20.64
C PHE A 126 80.59 -3.23 -21.94
N GLY A 127 80.11 -2.65 -23.04
CA GLY A 127 80.79 -2.56 -24.33
C GLY A 127 81.18 -1.12 -24.61
#